data_AF-A0A170ULJ7-F1
#
_entry.id   AF-A0A170ULJ7-F1
#
_cell.length_a   1.000
_cell.length_b   1.000
_cell.length_c   1.000
_cell.angle_alpha   90.00
_cell.angle_beta   90.00
_cell.angle_gamma   90.00
#
_symmetry.space_group_name_H-M   'P 1'
#
loop_
_entity.id
_entity.type
_entity.pdbx_description
1 polymer ?
#
loop_
_entity_poly.entity_id
_entity_poly.type
_entity_poly.pdbx_seq_one_letter_code
_entity_poly.pdbx_strand_id
1 'polypeptide(L)'
;RWITLIFFLHLFGQIFCDGGGTIWATAEEEALDEVNDSQLFQAVLDSVRDWEARHHNRTRAKRAESSVCYSDVGCFEDTGYLDMVPSRPEDVATRFLLYSARHSRSSDIPLIDVPFLNMTGAYQWAGKAFNMSAPTKVIVHGFGSSCSNIWVYEMRSALMSIEDCNVP
;
A
#
# COMPACT_ATOMS: atom_id res chain seq x y z
N ARG A 1 -27.52 14.89 65.39
CA ARG A 1 -27.68 15.42 64.02
C ARG A 1 -26.51 14.88 63.19
N TRP A 2 -26.77 13.95 62.26
CA TRP A 2 -25.90 13.38 61.20
C TRP A 2 -24.72 12.49 61.72
N ILE A 3 -24.62 11.16 61.59
CA ILE A 3 -24.64 10.21 60.43
C ILE A 3 -23.79 10.80 59.29
N THR A 4 -22.63 10.25 58.90
CA THR A 4 -22.46 8.99 58.15
C THR A 4 -20.98 8.57 58.06
N LEU A 5 -20.76 7.27 57.87
CA LEU A 5 -19.51 6.57 57.58
C LEU A 5 -18.75 7.08 56.34
N ILE A 6 -17.41 6.95 56.34
CA ILE A 6 -16.64 6.75 55.11
C ILE A 6 -15.92 5.42 55.22
N PHE A 7 -16.51 4.42 54.54
CA PHE A 7 -15.96 3.11 54.26
C PHE A 7 -14.96 3.20 53.10
N PHE A 8 -13.87 2.44 53.21
CA PHE A 8 -13.12 1.70 52.18
C PHE A 8 -13.17 2.13 50.71
N LEU A 9 -11.97 2.22 50.12
CA LEU A 9 -11.56 1.64 48.81
C LEU A 9 -10.06 1.96 48.66
N HIS A 10 -9.10 1.13 49.08
CA HIS A 10 -8.64 -0.08 48.38
C HIS A 10 -8.60 0.07 46.85
N LEU A 11 -7.42 0.46 46.38
CA LEU A 11 -6.66 -0.28 45.37
C LEU A 11 -7.47 -0.80 44.18
N PHE A 12 -7.67 0.02 43.18
CA PHE A 12 -7.59 -0.44 41.79
C PHE A 12 -6.99 0.70 40.97
N GLY A 13 -5.73 0.50 40.57
CA GLY A 13 -5.15 1.28 39.48
C GLY A 13 -5.99 1.04 38.24
N GLN A 14 -6.86 1.99 37.92
CA GLN A 14 -7.31 2.15 36.56
C GLN A 14 -6.13 2.71 35.78
N ILE A 15 -5.29 1.80 35.28
CA ILE A 15 -4.64 2.03 34.00
C ILE A 15 -5.81 2.14 33.02
N PHE A 16 -6.29 3.35 32.81
CA PHE A 16 -6.93 3.68 31.55
C PHE A 16 -5.83 3.46 30.51
N CYS A 17 -5.83 2.29 29.88
CA CYS A 17 -5.29 2.18 28.54
C CYS A 17 -6.16 3.12 27.72
N ASP A 18 -5.70 4.35 27.57
CA ASP A 18 -6.24 5.29 26.60
C ASP A 18 -6.18 4.57 25.27
N GLY A 19 -7.35 4.10 24.81
CA GLY A 19 -7.53 3.19 23.69
C GLY A 19 -7.31 3.89 22.36
N GLY A 20 -6.20 4.61 22.22
CA GLY A 20 -5.70 5.15 20.96
C GLY A 20 -5.07 4.06 20.08
N GLY A 21 -5.62 2.85 20.10
CA GLY A 21 -5.32 1.81 19.12
C GLY A 21 -6.11 2.11 17.85
N THR A 22 -5.48 1.88 16.71
CA THR A 22 -6.10 2.01 15.39
C THR A 22 -7.37 1.17 15.33
N ILE A 23 -8.47 1.71 14.79
CA ILE A 23 -9.68 0.93 14.52
C ILE A 23 -9.30 -0.05 13.41
N TRP A 24 -9.11 -1.32 13.78
CA TRP A 24 -8.90 -2.42 12.84
C TRP A 24 -10.16 -2.63 12.01
N ALA A 25 -9.98 -3.13 10.79
CA ALA A 25 -11.13 -3.38 9.92
C ALA A 25 -12.04 -4.47 10.52
N THR A 26 -13.32 -4.39 10.20
CA THR A 26 -14.29 -5.43 10.52
C THR A 26 -14.18 -6.57 9.50
N ALA A 27 -14.62 -7.78 9.89
CA ALA A 27 -14.67 -8.92 8.98
C ALA A 27 -15.54 -8.66 7.73
N GLU A 28 -16.55 -7.79 7.84
CA GLU A 28 -17.37 -7.38 6.70
C GLU A 28 -16.60 -6.49 5.72
N GLU A 29 -15.78 -5.58 6.24
CA GLU A 29 -14.89 -4.75 5.42
C GLU A 29 -13.82 -5.62 4.75
N GLU A 30 -13.19 -6.54 5.47
CA GLU A 30 -12.20 -7.48 4.91
C GLU A 30 -12.81 -8.32 3.78
N ALA A 31 -14.05 -8.80 3.95
CA ALA A 31 -14.74 -9.57 2.93
C ALA A 31 -15.02 -8.76 1.64
N LEU A 32 -15.08 -7.43 1.70
CA LEU A 32 -15.26 -6.59 0.49
C LEU A 32 -14.01 -6.61 -0.40
N ASP A 33 -12.82 -6.74 0.19
CA ASP A 33 -11.57 -6.84 -0.56
C ASP A 33 -11.44 -8.20 -1.29
N GLU A 34 -12.07 -9.26 -0.74
CA GLU A 34 -11.99 -10.63 -1.27
C GLU A 34 -13.07 -10.95 -2.33
N VAL A 35 -14.01 -10.04 -2.61
CA VAL A 35 -15.13 -10.27 -3.56
C VAL A 35 -14.64 -10.72 -4.94
N ASN A 36 -13.48 -10.21 -5.36
CA ASN A 36 -12.92 -10.46 -6.68
C ASN A 36 -11.89 -11.61 -6.71
N ASP A 37 -11.65 -12.30 -5.60
CA ASP A 37 -10.63 -13.35 -5.49
C ASP A 37 -10.86 -14.50 -6.46
N SER A 38 -12.13 -14.85 -6.70
CA SER A 38 -12.49 -15.87 -7.69
C SER A 38 -12.05 -15.49 -9.11
N GLN A 39 -12.17 -14.21 -9.49
CA GLN A 39 -11.74 -13.72 -10.80
C GLN A 39 -10.22 -13.67 -10.88
N LEU A 40 -9.57 -13.24 -9.80
CA LEU A 40 -8.12 -13.21 -9.71
C LEU A 40 -7.53 -14.62 -9.86
N PHE A 41 -8.12 -15.60 -9.18
CA PHE A 41 -7.74 -17.00 -9.30
C PHE A 41 -7.90 -17.52 -10.74
N GLN A 42 -9.02 -17.22 -11.40
CA GLN A 42 -9.20 -17.58 -12.81
C GLN A 42 -8.15 -16.92 -13.72
N ALA A 43 -7.83 -15.64 -13.50
CA ALA A 43 -6.81 -14.95 -14.27
C ALA A 43 -5.42 -15.59 -14.12
N VAL A 44 -5.08 -16.11 -12.92
CA VAL A 44 -3.84 -16.88 -12.71
C VAL A 44 -3.87 -18.18 -13.50
N LEU A 45 -4.96 -18.95 -13.43
CA LEU A 45 -5.09 -20.20 -14.17
C LEU A 45 -4.98 -19.97 -15.68
N ASP A 46 -5.62 -18.92 -16.19
CA ASP A 46 -5.57 -18.53 -17.59
C ASP A 46 -4.14 -18.17 -18.01
N SER A 47 -3.45 -17.35 -17.21
CA SER A 47 -2.05 -16.96 -17.46
C SER A 47 -1.10 -18.16 -17.50
N VAL A 48 -1.27 -19.13 -16.59
CA VAL A 48 -0.47 -20.36 -16.57
C VAL A 48 -0.73 -21.20 -17.82
N ARG A 49 -1.99 -21.41 -18.20
CA ARG A 49 -2.35 -22.16 -19.42
C ARG A 49 -1.79 -21.51 -20.68
N ASP A 50 -1.90 -20.19 -20.76
CA ASP A 50 -1.34 -19.40 -21.87
C ASP A 50 0.18 -19.55 -21.97
N TRP A 51 0.87 -19.49 -20.82
CA TRP A 51 2.31 -19.69 -20.77
C TRP A 51 2.70 -21.09 -21.22
N GLU A 52 2.02 -22.15 -20.73
CA GLU A 52 2.28 -23.53 -21.11
C GLU A 52 2.08 -23.75 -22.63
N ALA A 53 0.98 -23.24 -23.19
CA ALA A 53 0.68 -23.34 -24.62
C ALA A 53 1.76 -22.66 -25.49
N ARG A 54 2.25 -21.49 -25.05
CA ARG A 54 3.35 -20.79 -25.72
C ARG A 54 4.67 -21.54 -25.58
N HIS A 55 4.92 -22.21 -24.44
CA HIS A 55 6.15 -22.95 -24.19
C HIS A 55 6.24 -24.23 -25.04
N HIS A 56 5.14 -24.97 -25.18
CA HIS A 56 5.09 -26.19 -25.98
C HIS A 56 5.26 -25.95 -27.49
N ASN A 57 4.92 -24.76 -27.99
CA ASN A 57 5.09 -24.36 -29.39
C ASN A 57 6.44 -23.69 -29.71
N ARG A 58 7.40 -23.66 -28.78
CA ARG A 58 8.75 -23.13 -29.05
C ARG A 58 9.56 -24.11 -29.90
N THR A 59 9.37 -24.09 -31.22
CA THR A 59 10.53 -24.32 -32.10
C THR A 59 11.50 -23.18 -31.81
N ARG A 60 12.71 -23.53 -31.32
CA ARG A 60 13.71 -22.61 -30.77
C ARG A 60 14.27 -21.66 -31.84
N ALA A 61 13.48 -20.72 -32.34
CA ALA A 61 13.96 -19.51 -32.98
C ALA A 61 14.30 -18.53 -31.85
N LYS A 62 15.59 -18.18 -31.72
CA LYS A 62 16.05 -17.13 -30.81
C LYS A 62 15.30 -15.85 -31.18
N ARG A 63 14.31 -15.45 -30.37
CA ARG A 63 13.65 -14.15 -30.53
C ARG A 63 14.72 -13.07 -30.40
N ALA A 64 14.62 -12.04 -31.22
CA ALA A 64 15.46 -10.85 -31.05
C ALA A 64 15.24 -10.32 -29.62
N GLU A 65 16.33 -10.02 -28.94
CA GLU A 65 16.34 -9.37 -27.62
C GLU A 65 15.45 -8.12 -27.70
N SER A 66 14.33 -8.13 -26.98
CA SER A 66 13.38 -7.03 -27.02
C SER A 66 13.76 -6.02 -25.94
N SER A 67 14.07 -4.80 -26.35
CA SER A 67 14.37 -3.68 -25.44
C SER A 67 13.31 -2.61 -25.61
N VAL A 68 12.78 -2.10 -24.50
CA VAL A 68 11.86 -0.95 -24.49
C VAL A 68 12.44 0.15 -23.63
N CYS A 69 12.34 1.41 -24.08
CA CYS A 69 12.82 2.56 -23.33
C CYS A 69 11.68 3.53 -23.06
N TYR A 70 11.61 4.02 -21.83
CA TYR A 70 10.70 5.08 -21.41
C TYR A 70 11.50 6.28 -20.91
N SER A 71 11.03 7.48 -21.27
CA SER A 71 11.76 8.74 -21.02
C SER A 71 12.17 8.90 -19.56
N ASP A 72 11.28 8.61 -18.62
CA ASP A 72 11.46 8.94 -17.20
C ASP A 72 12.14 7.84 -16.37
N VAL A 73 12.24 6.61 -16.89
CA VAL A 73 12.75 5.44 -16.14
C VAL A 73 13.84 4.64 -16.86
N GLY A 74 14.17 4.99 -18.10
CA GLY A 74 15.23 4.34 -18.87
C GLY A 74 14.77 3.11 -19.66
N CYS A 75 15.70 2.21 -19.95
CA CYS A 75 15.48 1.06 -20.82
C CYS A 75 15.41 -0.26 -20.04
N PHE A 76 14.50 -1.13 -20.46
CA PHE A 76 14.32 -2.48 -19.96
C PHE A 76 14.62 -3.45 -21.09
N GLU A 77 15.58 -4.34 -20.85
CA GLU A 77 15.96 -5.38 -21.79
C GLU A 77 15.35 -6.72 -21.34
N ASP A 78 14.88 -7.49 -22.31
CA ASP A 78 14.41 -8.86 -22.14
C ASP A 78 15.60 -9.84 -22.00
N THR A 79 16.45 -9.59 -21.00
CA THR A 79 17.61 -10.44 -20.70
C THR A 79 17.25 -11.63 -19.79
N GLY A 80 15.95 -11.95 -19.64
CA GLY A 80 15.40 -12.74 -18.54
C GLY A 80 14.69 -14.06 -18.92
N TYR A 81 14.15 -14.72 -17.90
CA TYR A 81 13.38 -15.98 -17.99
C TYR A 81 11.93 -15.78 -18.48
N LEU A 82 11.43 -14.55 -18.37
CA LEU A 82 10.12 -14.13 -18.84
C LEU A 82 10.38 -13.31 -20.12
N ASP A 83 10.05 -13.86 -21.29
CA ASP A 83 10.12 -13.20 -22.61
C ASP A 83 9.12 -11.99 -22.69
N MET A 84 9.18 -11.06 -21.73
CA MET A 84 8.23 -9.95 -21.55
C MET A 84 8.93 -8.72 -20.97
N VAL A 85 8.71 -7.58 -21.63
CA VAL A 85 9.10 -6.26 -21.12
C VAL A 85 7.95 -5.63 -20.33
N PRO A 86 8.22 -4.70 -19.39
CA PRO A 86 7.17 -4.02 -18.63
C PRO A 86 6.24 -3.20 -19.52
N SER A 87 5.05 -2.87 -18.99
CA SER A 87 4.14 -1.90 -19.58
C SER A 87 4.67 -0.47 -19.43
N ARG A 88 4.14 0.46 -20.24
CA ARG A 88 4.57 1.87 -20.21
C ARG A 88 4.13 2.55 -18.91
N PRO A 89 4.86 3.55 -18.39
CA PRO A 89 4.49 4.29 -17.18
C PRO A 89 3.09 4.90 -17.24
N GLU A 90 2.60 5.30 -18.42
CA GLU A 90 1.25 5.83 -18.60
C GLU A 90 0.15 4.78 -18.41
N ASP A 91 0.45 3.52 -18.77
CA ASP A 91 -0.49 2.41 -18.64
C ASP A 91 -0.50 1.87 -17.19
N VAL A 92 0.65 1.92 -16.50
CA VAL A 92 0.76 1.55 -15.08
C VAL A 92 0.16 2.64 -14.17
N ALA A 93 0.26 3.91 -14.60
CA ALA A 93 -0.32 5.07 -13.92
C ALA A 93 0.00 5.16 -12.42
N THR A 94 1.25 4.86 -12.03
CA THR A 94 1.70 4.85 -10.64
C THR A 94 1.39 6.18 -9.94
N ARG A 95 0.89 6.10 -8.71
CA ARG A 95 0.59 7.25 -7.83
C ARG A 95 1.32 7.10 -6.50
N PHE A 96 1.67 8.23 -5.90
CA PHE A 96 2.32 8.30 -4.59
C PHE A 96 1.36 9.00 -3.62
N LEU A 97 1.00 8.31 -2.53
CA LEU A 97 -0.02 8.75 -1.57
C LEU A 97 0.63 9.02 -0.21
N LEU A 98 0.96 10.27 0.11
CA LEU A 98 1.66 10.56 1.36
C LEU A 98 0.70 10.74 2.54
N TYR A 99 0.95 9.98 3.60
CA TYR A 99 0.31 10.10 4.91
C TYR A 99 1.35 10.54 5.97
N SER A 100 0.91 11.35 6.94
CA SER A 100 1.76 11.79 8.07
C SER A 100 1.05 11.58 9.40
N ALA A 101 1.81 11.14 10.41
CA ALA A 101 1.31 10.76 11.73
C ALA A 101 0.58 11.88 12.47
N ARG A 102 0.81 13.14 12.11
CA ARG A 102 0.20 14.30 12.79
C ARG A 102 -1.24 14.58 12.39
N HIS A 103 -1.68 14.16 11.21
CA HIS A 103 -2.99 14.57 10.65
C HIS A 103 -3.89 13.41 10.20
N SER A 104 -3.39 12.16 10.19
CA SER A 104 -4.06 11.07 9.46
C SER A 104 -4.08 9.71 10.19
N ARG A 105 -3.89 9.68 11.52
CA ARG A 105 -3.97 8.41 12.28
C ARG A 105 -5.30 7.64 12.10
N SER A 106 -6.37 8.32 11.69
CA SER A 106 -7.71 7.74 11.53
C SER A 106 -8.44 8.21 10.27
N SER A 107 -7.77 8.89 9.33
CA SER A 107 -8.41 9.34 8.08
C SER A 107 -7.74 8.69 6.87
N ASP A 108 -8.55 8.16 5.96
CA ASP A 108 -8.09 7.58 4.68
C ASP A 108 -7.69 8.61 3.63
N ILE A 109 -7.91 9.89 3.93
CA ILE A 109 -7.57 10.98 3.02
C ILE A 109 -6.04 11.17 3.07
N PRO A 110 -5.32 10.91 1.96
CA PRO A 110 -3.91 11.21 1.90
C PRO A 110 -3.71 12.72 2.00
N LEU A 111 -2.62 13.14 2.62
CA LEU A 111 -2.25 14.56 2.60
C LEU A 111 -1.98 15.03 1.18
N ILE A 112 -1.52 14.10 0.36
CA ILE A 112 -1.02 14.30 -0.99
C ILE A 112 -1.27 13.06 -1.82
N ASP A 113 -1.69 13.29 -3.05
CA ASP A 113 -1.80 12.28 -4.08
C ASP A 113 -1.15 12.83 -5.36
N VAL A 114 -0.02 12.25 -5.76
CA VAL A 114 0.72 12.69 -6.95
C VAL A 114 0.96 11.53 -7.92
N PRO A 115 0.54 11.68 -9.20
CA PRO A 115 0.87 10.70 -10.22
C PRO A 115 2.33 10.83 -10.64
N PHE A 116 2.97 9.71 -10.98
CA PHE A 116 4.35 9.64 -11.44
C PHE A 116 4.64 10.61 -12.60
N LEU A 117 3.73 10.67 -13.57
CA LEU A 117 3.85 11.54 -14.76
C LEU A 117 3.83 13.05 -14.44
N ASN A 118 3.44 13.44 -13.23
CA ASN A 118 3.41 14.85 -12.82
C ASN A 118 4.06 15.06 -11.44
N MET A 119 5.31 14.62 -11.32
CA MET A 119 6.09 14.80 -10.10
C MET A 119 6.41 16.27 -9.79
N THR A 120 6.27 17.20 -10.74
CA THR A 120 6.47 18.63 -10.49
C THR A 120 5.46 19.18 -9.46
N GLY A 121 4.24 18.62 -9.45
CA GLY A 121 3.27 18.88 -8.40
C GLY A 121 3.81 18.52 -7.01
N ALA A 122 4.78 17.59 -6.94
CA ALA A 122 5.31 17.07 -5.68
C ALA A 122 6.01 18.12 -4.81
N TYR A 123 6.85 18.92 -5.46
CA TYR A 123 7.74 19.85 -4.78
C TYR A 123 7.01 20.96 -4.02
N GLN A 124 5.82 21.38 -4.49
CA GLN A 124 5.06 22.45 -3.85
C GLN A 124 4.53 22.08 -2.46
N TRP A 125 4.24 20.81 -2.23
CA TRP A 125 3.67 20.31 -0.99
C TRP A 125 4.67 19.55 -0.12
N ALA A 126 5.77 19.04 -0.70
CA ALA A 126 6.81 18.33 0.03
C ALA A 126 7.35 19.18 1.19
N GLY A 127 7.52 20.48 0.99
CA GLY A 127 7.96 21.40 2.06
C GLY A 127 6.95 21.63 3.20
N LYS A 128 5.67 21.26 3.03
CA LYS A 128 4.61 21.52 4.03
C LYS A 128 4.18 20.27 4.79
N ALA A 129 4.12 19.13 4.12
CA ALA A 129 3.58 17.89 4.70
C ALA A 129 4.65 16.83 4.98
N PHE A 130 5.77 16.85 4.25
CA PHE A 130 6.82 15.85 4.42
C PHE A 130 7.78 16.28 5.52
N ASN A 131 7.92 15.45 6.55
CA ASN A 131 8.85 15.72 7.63
C ASN A 131 10.24 15.18 7.26
N MET A 132 11.15 16.06 6.84
CA MET A 132 12.51 15.67 6.43
C MET A 132 13.35 15.03 7.55
N SER A 133 12.98 15.28 8.81
CA SER A 133 13.67 14.71 9.97
C SER A 133 13.10 13.37 10.42
N ALA A 134 11.95 12.97 9.87
CA ALA A 134 11.30 11.69 10.17
C ALA A 134 11.68 10.62 9.13
N PRO A 135 11.73 9.34 9.52
CA PRO A 135 11.96 8.25 8.58
C PRO A 135 10.79 8.10 7.60
N THR A 136 11.08 7.58 6.41
CA THR A 136 10.09 7.28 5.38
C THR A 136 9.89 5.77 5.25
N LYS A 137 8.64 5.31 5.31
CA LYS A 137 8.26 3.90 5.14
C LYS A 137 7.34 3.79 3.92
N VAL A 138 7.81 3.20 2.82
CA VAL A 138 7.02 3.07 1.58
C VAL A 138 6.22 1.78 1.62
N ILE A 139 4.91 1.86 1.34
CA ILE A 139 4.05 0.69 1.17
C ILE A 139 3.71 0.54 -0.31
N VAL A 140 3.97 -0.64 -0.89
CA VAL A 140 3.67 -0.93 -2.29
C VAL A 140 2.75 -2.13 -2.35
N HIS A 141 1.58 -1.97 -2.95
CA HIS A 141 0.65 -3.07 -3.11
C HIS A 141 1.08 -4.05 -4.20
N GLY A 142 0.55 -5.26 -4.12
CA GLY A 142 0.89 -6.36 -5.02
C GLY A 142 -0.23 -6.72 -5.97
N PHE A 143 -0.13 -7.96 -6.46
CA PHE A 143 -1.08 -8.59 -7.36
C PHE A 143 -2.52 -8.57 -6.83
N GLY A 144 -3.47 -8.17 -7.68
CA GLY A 144 -4.90 -8.14 -7.33
C GLY A 144 -5.30 -7.07 -6.32
N SER A 145 -4.37 -6.23 -5.86
CA SER A 145 -4.58 -5.26 -4.79
C SER A 145 -4.38 -3.82 -5.27
N SER A 146 -4.67 -2.87 -4.39
CA SER A 146 -4.70 -1.43 -4.58
C SER A 146 -4.39 -0.73 -3.24
N CYS A 147 -4.12 0.58 -3.28
CA CYS A 147 -3.86 1.36 -2.06
C CYS A 147 -5.06 1.49 -1.12
N SER A 148 -6.28 1.18 -1.57
CA SER A 148 -7.50 1.22 -0.75
C SER A 148 -7.79 -0.09 -0.02
N ASN A 149 -7.01 -1.14 -0.27
CA ASN A 149 -7.18 -2.40 0.43
C ASN A 149 -6.85 -2.27 1.92
N ILE A 150 -7.54 -3.06 2.73
CA ILE A 150 -7.49 -2.99 4.19
C ILE A 150 -6.10 -3.25 4.73
N TRP A 151 -5.36 -4.21 4.18
CA TRP A 151 -4.00 -4.49 4.65
C TRP A 151 -3.06 -3.28 4.50
N VAL A 152 -3.27 -2.43 3.48
CA VAL A 152 -2.50 -1.19 3.27
C VAL A 152 -2.85 -0.19 4.37
N TYR A 153 -4.15 -0.01 4.63
CA TYR A 153 -4.66 0.83 5.71
C TYR A 153 -4.12 0.40 7.07
N GLU A 154 -4.20 -0.90 7.37
CA GLU A 154 -3.81 -1.47 8.65
C GLU A 154 -2.30 -1.37 8.87
N MET A 155 -1.50 -1.67 7.85
CA MET A 155 -0.05 -1.55 7.93
C MET A 155 0.38 -0.08 8.14
N ARG A 156 -0.21 0.85 7.38
CA ARG A 156 0.02 2.29 7.56
C ARG A 156 -0.32 2.73 8.99
N SER A 157 -1.50 2.34 9.46
CA SER A 157 -2.00 2.72 10.78
C SER A 157 -1.13 2.15 11.90
N ALA A 158 -0.70 0.90 11.78
CA ALA A 158 0.23 0.26 12.70
C ALA A 158 1.58 0.99 12.76
N LEU A 159 2.18 1.32 11.61
CA LEU A 159 3.44 2.06 11.53
C LEU A 159 3.34 3.45 12.21
N MET A 160 2.24 4.17 11.95
CA MET A 160 2.01 5.51 12.50
C MET A 160 1.62 5.48 14.00
N SER A 161 1.26 4.31 14.54
CA SER A 161 1.01 4.12 15.98
C SER A 161 2.30 4.01 16.79
N ILE A 162 3.39 3.51 16.19
CA ILE A 162 4.67 3.26 16.89
C ILE A 162 5.75 4.30 16.60
N GLU A 163 5.71 4.95 15.43
CA GLU A 163 6.77 5.86 14.98
C GLU A 163 6.18 7.10 14.27
N ASP A 164 6.73 8.28 14.55
CA ASP A 164 6.45 9.49 13.76
C ASP A 164 7.22 9.40 12.44
N CYS A 165 6.57 8.88 11.40
CA CYS A 165 7.16 8.62 10.09
C CYS A 165 6.30 9.18 8.95
N ASN A 166 6.94 9.34 7.78
CA ASN A 166 6.28 9.61 6.51
C ASN A 166 5.89 8.26 5.89
N VAL A 167 4.61 8.04 5.57
CA VAL A 167 4.15 6.80 4.94
C VAL A 167 3.55 7.12 3.57
N PRO A 168 4.34 7.04 2.48
CA PRO A 168 3.86 7.13 1.09
C PRO A 168 3.29 5.83 0.52
#